data_AF-A0A241XRI8-F1
#
_entry.id   AF-A0A241XRI8-F1
#
_cell.length_a   1.000
_cell.length_b   1.000
_cell.length_c   1.000
_cell.angle_alpha   90.00
_cell.angle_beta   90.00
_cell.angle_gamma   90.00
#
_symmetry.space_group_name_H-M   'P 1'
#
loop_
_entity.id
_entity.type
_entity.pdbx_description
1 polymer ?
#
loop_
_entity_poly.entity_id
_entity_poly.type
_entity_poly.pdbx_seq_one_letter_code
_entity_poly.pdbx_strand_id
1 'polypeptide(L)'
;MEISPRLDGVDGTFNTDTGQLKCVPYPKYAEVLLCFAERANIPFARIKLHSEDRYQTALAVLPDAVQLGDEITKRWNEYPALRERERRCPTMQEGESRALLRGLQECARLLGLGYEASPAEVVDALREALTHQVEKK
;
A
#
# COMPACT_ATOMS: atom_id res chain seq x y z
N MET A 1 -9.63 -11.82 -8.72
CA MET A 1 -8.85 -12.80 -9.54
C MET A 1 -8.60 -14.03 -8.68
N GLU A 2 -8.89 -15.24 -9.15
CA GLU A 2 -8.65 -16.46 -8.37
C GLU A 2 -7.25 -17.01 -8.67
N ILE A 3 -6.43 -17.13 -7.62
CA ILE A 3 -5.13 -17.79 -7.71
C ILE A 3 -5.30 -19.18 -7.09
N SER A 4 -5.14 -20.22 -7.90
CA SER A 4 -5.16 -21.62 -7.45
C SER A 4 -3.72 -22.14 -7.42
N PRO A 5 -3.04 -22.13 -6.26
CA PRO A 5 -1.72 -22.73 -6.15
C PRO A 5 -1.82 -24.25 -6.35
N ARG A 6 -1.10 -24.78 -7.35
CA ARG A 6 -0.93 -26.23 -7.53
C ARG A 6 0.18 -26.72 -6.61
N LEU A 7 -0.17 -27.16 -5.41
CA LEU A 7 0.72 -27.93 -4.54
C LEU A 7 0.18 -29.36 -4.47
N ASP A 8 1.01 -30.35 -4.79
CA ASP A 8 0.57 -31.75 -4.74
C ASP A 8 0.12 -32.13 -3.32
N GLY A 9 -1.18 -32.44 -3.17
CA GLY A 9 -1.80 -32.80 -1.89
C GLY A 9 -2.54 -31.67 -1.16
N VAL A 10 -2.60 -30.45 -1.72
CA VAL A 10 -3.37 -29.32 -1.14
C VAL A 10 -4.06 -28.54 -2.26
N ASP A 11 -5.39 -28.67 -2.35
CA ASP A 11 -6.22 -27.82 -3.19
C ASP A 11 -6.81 -26.68 -2.36
N GLY A 12 -6.65 -25.45 -2.86
CA GLY A 12 -7.20 -24.25 -2.23
C GLY A 12 -7.42 -23.15 -3.26
N THR A 13 -8.48 -22.36 -3.06
CA THR A 13 -8.76 -21.17 -3.86
C THR A 13 -8.71 -19.96 -2.93
N PHE A 14 -7.92 -18.95 -3.29
CA PHE A 14 -7.85 -17.72 -2.54
C PHE A 14 -8.46 -16.58 -3.36
N ASN A 15 -9.48 -15.94 -2.80
CA ASN A 15 -10.09 -14.78 -3.42
C ASN A 15 -9.29 -13.52 -3.09
N THR A 16 -8.51 -13.03 -4.06
CA THR A 16 -7.68 -11.83 -3.91
C THR A 16 -8.46 -10.54 -3.66
N ASP A 17 -9.76 -10.51 -3.91
CA ASP A 17 -10.61 -9.33 -3.71
C ASP A 17 -11.13 -9.22 -2.27
N THR A 18 -11.19 -10.33 -1.52
CA THR A 18 -11.75 -10.38 -0.15
C THR A 18 -10.79 -10.94 0.89
N GLY A 19 -9.82 -11.74 0.47
CA GLY A 19 -8.86 -12.37 1.35
C GLY A 19 -7.82 -11.37 1.84
N GLN A 20 -7.56 -11.44 3.15
CA GLN A 20 -6.59 -10.56 3.81
C GLN A 20 -5.22 -11.23 3.91
N LEU A 21 -4.18 -10.43 3.79
CA LEU A 21 -2.83 -10.82 4.14
C LEU A 21 -2.60 -10.57 5.64
N LYS A 22 -1.74 -11.39 6.25
CA LYS A 22 -1.26 -11.22 7.60
C LYS A 22 0.24 -11.47 7.67
N CYS A 23 0.96 -10.55 8.30
CA CYS A 23 2.34 -10.74 8.71
C CYS A 23 2.37 -11.60 9.98
N VAL A 24 3.09 -12.73 9.93
CA VAL A 24 3.25 -13.65 11.07
C VAL A 24 4.74 -13.78 11.38
N PRO A 25 5.24 -13.08 12.41
CA PRO A 25 6.59 -13.33 12.90
C PRO A 25 6.67 -14.70 13.57
N TYR A 26 7.77 -15.41 13.31
CA TYR A 26 8.09 -16.68 13.93
C TYR A 26 9.49 -16.61 14.59
N PRO A 27 9.61 -15.97 15.78
CA PRO A 27 10.90 -15.66 16.39
C PRO A 27 11.75 -16.89 16.71
N LYS A 28 11.11 -18.03 17.01
CA LYS A 28 11.79 -19.31 17.27
C LYS A 28 12.69 -19.74 16.11
N TYR A 29 12.30 -19.45 14.87
CA TYR A 29 13.09 -19.72 13.67
C TYR A 29 13.74 -18.46 13.08
N ALA A 30 13.56 -17.30 13.71
CA ALA A 30 13.98 -16.00 13.19
C ALA A 30 13.45 -15.72 11.76
N GLU A 31 12.19 -16.10 11.52
CA GLU A 31 11.54 -15.94 10.23
C GLU A 31 10.30 -15.05 10.31
N VAL A 32 9.94 -14.44 9.19
CA VAL A 32 8.66 -13.74 9.02
C VAL A 32 7.94 -14.37 7.83
N LEU A 33 6.72 -14.84 8.08
CA LEU A 33 5.87 -15.44 7.06
C LEU A 33 4.75 -14.48 6.69
N LEU A 34 4.51 -14.35 5.40
CA LEU A 34 3.30 -13.73 4.89
C LEU A 34 2.27 -14.84 4.69
N CYS A 35 1.11 -14.66 5.33
CA CYS A 35 0.04 -15.65 5.35
C CYS A 35 -1.24 -15.06 4.79
N PHE A 36 -2.02 -15.89 4.12
CA PHE A 36 -3.43 -15.60 3.87
C PHE A 36 -4.23 -15.86 5.15
N ALA A 37 -4.98 -14.86 5.59
CA ALA A 37 -5.84 -14.92 6.76
C ALA A 37 -7.23 -15.41 6.34
N GLU A 38 -7.42 -16.72 6.33
CA GLU A 38 -8.74 -17.34 6.19
C GLU A 38 -9.13 -18.06 7.51
N ARG A 39 -9.52 -19.35 7.45
CA ARG A 39 -9.80 -20.18 8.63
C ARG A 39 -8.53 -20.52 9.42
N ALA A 40 -7.39 -20.54 8.74
CA ALA A 40 -6.06 -20.70 9.31
C ALA A 40 -5.08 -19.79 8.56
N ASN A 41 -3.94 -19.48 9.18
CA ASN A 41 -2.87 -18.74 8.52
C ASN A 41 -2.15 -19.68 7.55
N ILE A 42 -2.41 -19.54 6.25
CA ILE A 42 -1.75 -20.34 5.21
C ILE A 42 -0.52 -19.55 4.72
N PRO A 43 0.71 -19.99 5.01
CA PRO A 43 1.90 -19.30 4.53
C PRO A 43 2.05 -19.45 3.02
N PHE A 44 2.32 -18.34 2.33
CA PHE A 44 2.61 -18.36 0.88
C PHE A 44 3.98 -17.78 0.55
N ALA A 45 4.53 -16.92 1.41
CA ALA A 45 5.85 -16.33 1.22
C ALA A 45 6.58 -16.15 2.55
N ARG A 46 7.92 -16.09 2.47
CA ARG A 46 8.82 -15.81 3.61
C ARG A 46 9.63 -14.56 3.28
N ILE A 47 9.78 -13.68 4.26
CA ILE A 47 10.64 -12.49 4.16
C ILE A 47 12.01 -12.84 4.72
N LYS A 48 13.05 -12.66 3.91
CA LYS A 48 14.45 -12.90 4.28
C LYS A 48 15.27 -11.66 3.94
N LEU A 49 15.82 -10.99 4.96
CA LEU A 49 16.65 -9.78 4.84
C LEU A 49 18.14 -10.02 5.15
N HIS A 50 18.55 -11.28 5.27
CA HIS A 50 19.93 -11.67 5.52
C HIS A 50 20.44 -12.55 4.38
N SER A 51 21.72 -12.44 4.04
CA SER A 51 22.38 -13.30 3.06
C SER A 51 22.95 -14.56 3.70
N GLU A 52 23.52 -14.44 4.90
CA GLU A 52 24.07 -15.56 5.66
C GLU A 52 22.97 -16.31 6.41
N ASP A 53 22.92 -17.64 6.28
CA ASP A 53 21.97 -18.51 7.00
C ASP A 53 22.41 -18.80 8.45
N ARG A 54 22.87 -17.76 9.15
CA ARG A 54 23.19 -17.83 10.58
C ARG A 54 22.04 -17.28 11.39
N TYR A 55 21.65 -18.02 12.43
CA TYR A 55 20.53 -17.66 13.31
C TYR A 55 20.69 -16.26 13.94
N GLN A 56 21.89 -15.90 14.38
CA GLN A 56 22.16 -14.59 14.98
C GLN A 56 21.94 -13.43 13.98
N THR A 57 22.36 -13.64 12.73
CA THR A 57 22.16 -12.65 11.65
C THR A 57 20.69 -12.51 11.31
N ALA A 58 19.96 -13.62 11.23
CA ALA A 58 18.51 -13.61 11.01
C ALA A 58 17.76 -12.91 12.15
N LEU A 59 18.15 -13.15 13.40
CA LEU A 59 17.54 -12.53 14.57
C LEU A 59 17.78 -11.02 14.63
N ALA A 60 18.97 -10.56 14.20
CA ALA A 60 19.31 -9.14 14.18
C ALA A 60 18.43 -8.34 13.21
N VAL A 61 18.08 -8.91 12.06
CA VAL A 61 17.24 -8.27 11.03
C VAL A 61 15.74 -8.59 11.19
N LEU A 62 15.37 -9.37 12.20
CA LEU A 62 13.98 -9.79 12.42
C LEU A 62 13.02 -8.59 12.60
N PRO A 63 13.35 -7.54 13.38
CA PRO A 63 12.47 -6.38 13.52
C PRO A 63 12.21 -5.68 12.18
N ASP A 64 13.25 -5.50 11.37
CA ASP A 64 13.15 -4.86 10.05
C ASP A 64 12.33 -5.73 9.08
N ALA A 65 12.50 -7.05 9.15
CA ALA A 65 11.72 -7.99 8.35
C ALA A 65 10.23 -7.98 8.73
N VAL A 66 9.92 -7.80 10.02
CA VAL A 66 8.53 -7.63 10.50
C VAL A 66 7.95 -6.33 9.97
N GLN A 67 8.69 -5.21 10.08
CA GLN A 67 8.24 -3.92 9.57
C GLN A 67 7.94 -3.97 8.06
N LEU A 68 8.82 -4.60 7.28
CA LEU A 68 8.59 -4.80 5.84
C LEU A 68 7.34 -5.67 5.60
N GLY A 69 7.16 -6.74 6.37
CA GLY A 69 5.99 -7.61 6.27
C GLY A 69 4.68 -6.91 6.60
N ASP A 70 4.68 -6.04 7.61
CA ASP A 70 3.53 -5.23 8.01
C ASP A 70 3.16 -4.23 6.91
N GLU A 71 4.15 -3.56 6.31
CA GLU A 71 3.91 -2.63 5.19
C GLU A 71 3.37 -3.34 3.94
N ILE A 72 3.92 -4.50 3.58
CA ILE A 72 3.40 -5.32 2.46
C ILE A 72 1.95 -5.72 2.75
N THR A 73 1.69 -6.19 3.97
CA THR A 73 0.36 -6.62 4.41
C THR A 73 -0.65 -5.47 4.35
N LYS A 74 -0.27 -4.30 4.86
CA LYS A 74 -1.09 -3.09 4.83
C LYS A 74 -1.47 -2.71 3.41
N ARG A 75 -0.48 -2.58 2.51
CA ARG A 75 -0.71 -2.17 1.12
C ARG A 75 -1.55 -3.19 0.35
N TRP A 76 -1.34 -4.49 0.59
CA TRP A 76 -2.17 -5.53 0.02
C TRP A 76 -3.64 -5.38 0.44
N ASN A 77 -3.87 -5.21 1.75
CA ASN A 77 -5.23 -5.12 2.30
C ASN A 77 -5.95 -3.82 1.92
N GLU A 78 -5.21 -2.74 1.66
CA GLU A 78 -5.76 -1.45 1.17
C GLU A 78 -6.08 -1.48 -0.33
N TYR A 79 -5.46 -2.39 -1.10
CA TYR A 79 -5.58 -2.43 -2.56
C TYR A 79 -7.02 -2.56 -3.08
N PRO A 80 -7.92 -3.39 -2.51
CA PRO A 80 -9.31 -3.46 -2.96
C PRO A 80 -10.05 -2.12 -2.84
N ALA A 81 -9.82 -1.37 -1.76
CA ALA A 81 -10.44 -0.06 -1.55
C ALA A 81 -9.88 0.99 -2.53
N LEU A 82 -8.58 0.94 -2.82
CA LEU A 82 -7.94 1.78 -3.85
C LEU A 82 -8.50 1.48 -5.24
N ARG A 83 -8.59 0.21 -5.62
CA ARG A 83 -9.20 -0.25 -6.89
C ARG A 83 -10.64 0.19 -7.04
N GLU A 84 -11.42 0.10 -5.96
CA GLU A 84 -12.81 0.52 -5.98
C GLU A 84 -12.93 2.04 -6.11
N ARG A 85 -12.05 2.81 -5.44
CA ARG A 85 -11.93 4.26 -5.64
C ARG A 85 -11.56 4.61 -7.09
N GLU A 86 -10.63 3.86 -7.70
CA GLU A 86 -10.28 4.01 -9.12
C GLU A 86 -11.47 3.71 -10.04
N ARG A 87 -12.22 2.63 -9.79
CA ARG A 87 -13.42 2.28 -10.57
C ARG A 87 -14.53 3.33 -10.48
N ARG A 88 -14.67 4.00 -9.33
CA ARG A 88 -15.63 5.09 -9.15
C ARG A 88 -15.21 6.40 -9.82
N CYS A 89 -13.98 6.50 -10.33
CA CYS A 89 -13.51 7.59 -11.17
C CYS A 89 -13.68 7.20 -12.65
N PRO A 90 -14.73 7.65 -13.37
CA PRO A 90 -15.10 7.08 -14.66
C PRO A 90 -14.24 7.51 -15.86
N THR A 91 -13.27 8.42 -15.69
CA THR A 91 -12.74 9.19 -16.84
C THR A 91 -11.24 9.51 -16.85
N MET A 92 -10.37 8.71 -16.23
CA MET A 92 -8.92 8.89 -16.44
C MET A 92 -8.19 7.57 -16.66
N GLN A 93 -7.50 7.43 -17.80
CA GLN A 93 -6.45 6.43 -17.98
C GLN A 93 -5.37 6.63 -16.91
N GLU A 94 -4.63 5.58 -16.54
CA GLU A 94 -3.65 5.61 -15.42
C GLU A 94 -2.62 6.73 -15.56
N GLY A 95 -2.22 7.05 -16.81
CA GLY A 95 -1.34 8.19 -17.10
C GLY A 95 -1.97 9.55 -16.79
N GLU A 96 -3.26 9.72 -17.03
CA GLU A 96 -4.01 10.95 -16.78
C GLU A 96 -4.24 11.17 -15.28
N SER A 97 -4.50 10.10 -14.53
CA SER A 97 -4.61 10.15 -13.06
C SER A 97 -3.27 10.54 -12.41
N ARG A 98 -2.15 9.99 -12.89
CA ARG A 98 -0.80 10.38 -12.44
C ARG A 98 -0.46 11.81 -12.81
N ALA A 99 -0.86 12.27 -14.00
CA ALA A 99 -0.67 13.65 -14.43
C ALA A 99 -1.49 14.62 -13.57
N LEU A 100 -2.74 14.29 -13.26
CA LEU A 100 -3.61 15.06 -12.38
C LEU A 100 -3.03 15.17 -10.96
N LEU A 101 -2.58 14.04 -10.38
CA LEU A 101 -1.97 14.02 -9.06
C LEU A 101 -0.70 14.89 -9.01
N ARG A 102 0.15 14.82 -10.05
CA ARG A 102 1.34 15.70 -10.16
C ARG A 102 0.94 17.16 -10.30
N GLY A 103 -0.09 17.47 -11.10
CA GLY A 103 -0.62 18.81 -11.24
C GLY A 103 -1.15 19.38 -9.92
N LEU A 104 -1.88 18.57 -9.15
CA LEU A 104 -2.38 18.93 -7.82
C LEU A 104 -1.26 19.14 -6.81
N GLN A 105 -0.23 18.28 -6.81
CA GLN A 105 0.95 18.44 -5.95
C GLN A 105 1.73 19.71 -6.29
N GLU A 106 1.85 20.04 -7.56
CA GLU A 106 2.50 21.28 -7.99
C GLU A 106 1.68 22.51 -7.61
N CYS A 107 0.35 22.45 -7.72
CA CYS A 107 -0.53 23.51 -7.23
C CYS A 107 -0.41 23.71 -5.71
N ALA A 108 -0.41 22.61 -4.94
CA ALA A 108 -0.20 22.65 -3.50
C ALA A 108 1.13 23.32 -3.13
N ARG A 109 2.22 22.96 -3.83
CA ARG A 109 3.54 23.57 -3.66
C ARG A 109 3.54 25.08 -3.95
N LEU A 110 2.90 25.51 -5.04
CA LEU A 110 2.80 26.93 -5.39
C LEU A 110 1.98 27.74 -4.38
N LEU A 111 0.99 27.11 -3.74
CA LEU A 111 0.15 27.70 -2.71
C LEU A 111 0.77 27.59 -1.30
N GLY A 112 1.97 26.99 -1.16
CA GLY A 112 2.65 26.81 0.13
C GLY A 112 2.00 25.76 1.03
N LEU A 113 1.16 24.90 0.47
CA LEU A 113 0.51 23.80 1.20
C LEU A 113 1.44 22.58 1.31
N GLY A 114 1.26 21.79 2.37
CA GLY A 114 2.01 20.55 2.57
C GLY A 114 1.68 19.48 1.51
N TYR A 115 2.57 18.49 1.34
CA TYR A 115 2.39 17.42 0.34
C TYR A 115 1.18 16.52 0.60
N GLU A 116 0.64 16.55 1.83
CA GLU A 116 -0.57 15.83 2.24
C GLU A 116 -1.86 16.63 2.04
N ALA A 117 -1.77 17.85 1.52
CA ALA A 117 -2.94 18.69 1.29
C ALA A 117 -3.94 17.97 0.38
N SER A 118 -5.16 17.87 0.89
CA SER A 118 -6.29 17.32 0.16
C SER A 118 -6.64 18.20 -1.04
N PRO A 119 -7.25 17.64 -2.09
CA PRO A 119 -7.72 18.43 -3.23
C PRO A 119 -8.67 19.58 -2.82
N ALA A 120 -9.43 19.43 -1.73
CA ALA A 120 -10.30 20.47 -1.21
C ALA A 120 -9.49 21.66 -0.66
N GLU A 121 -8.47 21.41 0.15
CA GLU A 121 -7.58 22.46 0.70
C GLU A 121 -6.86 23.22 -0.42
N VAL A 122 -6.44 22.52 -1.48
CA VAL A 122 -5.84 23.16 -2.67
C VAL A 122 -6.83 24.08 -3.37
N VAL A 123 -8.10 23.67 -3.53
CA VAL A 123 -9.15 24.48 -4.15
C VAL A 123 -9.50 25.70 -3.30
N ASP A 124 -9.58 25.54 -1.99
CA ASP A 124 -9.90 26.64 -1.07
C ASP A 124 -8.78 27.68 -1.04
N ALA A 125 -7.51 27.25 -0.92
CA ALA A 125 -6.36 28.14 -1.00
C ALA A 125 -6.25 28.85 -2.37
N LEU A 126 -6.62 28.18 -3.47
CA LEU A 126 -6.67 28.80 -4.79
C LEU A 126 -7.76 29.87 -4.87
N ARG A 127 -8.95 29.63 -4.30
CA ARG A 127 -10.05 30.61 -4.23
C ARG A 127 -9.64 31.85 -3.44
N GLU A 128 -8.97 31.68 -2.31
CA GLU A 128 -8.43 32.77 -1.49
C GLU A 128 -7.36 33.57 -2.26
N ALA A 129 -6.41 32.88 -2.91
CA ALA A 129 -5.37 33.54 -3.70
C ALA A 129 -5.95 34.36 -4.87
N LEU A 130 -6.99 33.84 -5.54
CA LEU A 130 -7.66 34.52 -6.64
C LEU A 130 -8.47 35.73 -6.16
N THR A 131 -9.16 35.63 -5.02
CA THR A 131 -9.91 36.77 -4.45
C THR A 131 -8.97 37.91 -4.04
N HIS A 132 -7.81 37.59 -3.45
CA HIS A 132 -6.79 38.60 -3.12
C HIS A 132 -6.12 39.24 -4.35
N GLN A 133 -6.13 38.59 -5.52
CA GLN A 133 -5.67 39.22 -6.77
C GLN A 133 -6.70 40.17 -7.39
N VAL A 134 -8.00 39.94 -7.16
CA VAL A 134 -9.08 40.81 -7.64
C VAL A 134 -9.12 42.11 -6.85
N GLU A 135 -8.84 42.07 -5.55
CA GLU A 135 -8.81 43.28 -4.68
C GLU A 135 -7.57 44.18 -4.88
N LYS A 136 -6.53 43.68 -5.56
CA LYS A 136 -5.29 44.41 -5.86
C LYS A 136 -5.27 45.07 -7.24
N LYS A 137 -6.34 44.95 -8.03
CA LYS A 137 -6.54 45.61 -9.32
C LYS A 137 -7.49 46.79 -9.18
#